data_AF-A0A2E9KWI0-F1
#
_entry.id   AF-A0A2E9KWI0-F1
#
_cell.length_a   1.000
_cell.length_b   1.000
_cell.length_c   1.000
_cell.angle_alpha   90.00
_cell.angle_beta   90.00
_cell.angle_gamma   90.00
#
_symmetry.space_group_name_H-M   'P 1'
#
loop_
_entity.id
_entity.type
_entity.pdbx_description
1 polymer ?
#
loop_
_entity_poly.entity_id
_entity_poly.type
_entity_poly.pdbx_seq_one_letter_code
_entity_poly.pdbx_strand_id
1 'polypeptide(L)'
;MENITPVQLVLAISSLVCLVLVIKDMFTEGKTGLGIACIVLTFVCGIGSIIAFVWGWMNTGGKVMVTWTMIWIASVLAAVSGF
;
A
#
# COMPACT_ATOMS: atom_id res chain seq x y z
N MET A 1 7.30 12.10 -23.86
CA MET A 1 7.56 12.20 -22.41
C MET A 1 6.21 12.40 -21.76
N GLU A 2 5.56 11.29 -21.46
CA GLU A 2 4.19 11.25 -20.94
C GLU A 2 4.13 12.07 -19.64
N ASN A 3 3.17 12.99 -19.56
CA ASN A 3 3.01 13.88 -18.43
C ASN A 3 2.62 13.02 -17.23
N ILE A 4 3.59 12.64 -16.39
CA ILE A 4 3.29 12.03 -15.09
C ILE A 4 2.51 13.10 -14.34
N THR A 5 1.18 13.00 -14.38
CA THR A 5 0.33 14.00 -13.75
C THR A 5 0.71 14.02 -12.26
N PRO A 6 0.88 15.20 -11.65
CA PRO A 6 1.25 15.31 -10.23
C PRO A 6 0.31 14.50 -9.34
N VAL A 7 -0.92 14.26 -9.81
CA VAL A 7 -1.92 13.36 -9.24
C VAL A 7 -1.38 11.93 -9.11
N GLN A 8 -0.88 11.30 -10.18
CA GLN A 8 -0.33 9.94 -10.11
C GLN A 8 0.85 9.82 -9.13
N LEU A 9 1.70 10.84 -9.07
CA LEU A 9 2.81 10.88 -8.12
C LEU A 9 2.30 10.90 -6.67
N VAL A 10 1.30 11.74 -6.38
CA VAL A 10 0.69 11.85 -5.05
C VAL A 10 0.01 10.53 -4.66
N LEU A 11 -0.69 9.86 -5.58
CA LEU A 11 -1.33 8.57 -5.30
C LEU A 11 -0.31 7.44 -5.06
N ALA A 12 0.78 7.41 -5.82
CA ALA A 12 1.86 6.43 -5.62
C ALA A 12 2.55 6.62 -4.27
N ILE A 13 2.87 7.87 -3.89
CA ILE A 13 3.51 8.19 -2.61
C ILE A 13 2.58 7.85 -1.44
N SER A 14 1.31 8.23 -1.52
CA SER A 14 0.36 7.96 -0.43
C SER A 14 0.08 6.46 -0.25
N SER A 15 0.05 5.68 -1.33
CA SER A 15 0.05 4.20 -1.26
C SER A 15 1.28 3.65 -0.53
N LEU A 16 2.47 4.20 -0.82
CA LEU A 16 3.72 3.78 -0.20
C LEU A 16 3.76 4.10 1.30
N VAL A 17 3.24 5.27 1.71
CA VAL A 17 3.10 5.64 3.12
C VAL A 17 2.15 4.70 3.86
N CYS A 18 1.01 4.34 3.27
CA CYS A 18 0.09 3.36 3.85
C CYS A 18 0.76 1.99 4.07
N LEU A 19 1.54 1.53 3.09
CA LEU A 19 2.30 0.28 3.19
C LEU A 19 3.33 0.33 4.33
N VAL A 20 4.06 1.44 4.47
CA VAL A 20 5.02 1.63 5.58
C VAL A 20 4.32 1.65 6.94
N LEU A 21 3.15 2.29 7.05
CA LEU A 21 2.37 2.31 8.30
C LEU A 21 1.94 0.90 8.72
N VAL A 22 1.47 0.09 7.78
CA VAL A 22 1.07 -1.30 8.04
C VAL A 22 2.27 -2.16 8.46
N ILE A 23 3.42 -1.99 7.81
CA ILE A 23 4.67 -2.68 8.20
C ILE A 23 5.13 -2.24 9.59
N LYS A 24 5.05 -0.95 9.91
CA LYS A 24 5.36 -0.43 11.24
C LYS A 24 4.43 -1.04 12.29
N ASP A 25 3.16 -1.26 11.95
CA ASP A 25 2.20 -1.94 12.83
C ASP A 25 2.57 -3.42 13.04
N MET A 26 2.96 -4.14 11.97
CA MET A 26 3.50 -5.52 12.08
C MET A 26 4.70 -5.60 13.02
N PHE A 27 5.63 -4.65 12.94
CA PHE A 27 6.78 -4.60 13.84
C PHE A 27 6.36 -4.30 15.28
N THR A 28 5.34 -3.47 15.46
CA THR A 28 4.82 -3.11 16.79
C THR A 28 4.15 -4.30 17.47
N GLU A 29 3.51 -5.19 16.70
CA GLU A 29 2.89 -6.43 17.21
C GLU A 29 3.87 -7.62 17.28
N GLY A 30 5.17 -7.37 17.13
CA GLY A 30 6.21 -8.40 17.24
C GLY A 30 6.25 -9.39 16.08
N LYS A 31 5.53 -9.14 14.98
CA LYS A 31 5.52 -9.93 13.74
C LYS A 31 6.66 -9.51 12.80
N THR A 32 7.85 -9.29 13.35
CA THR A 32 9.05 -8.79 12.65
C THR A 32 9.41 -9.62 11.42
N GLY A 33 9.32 -10.96 11.51
CA GLY A 33 9.58 -11.85 10.37
C GLY A 33 8.58 -11.70 9.22
N LEU A 34 7.31 -11.43 9.55
CA LEU A 34 6.25 -11.23 8.56
C LEU A 34 6.40 -9.87 7.88
N GLY A 35 6.80 -8.84 8.64
CA GLY A 35 7.15 -7.52 8.09
C GLY A 35 8.33 -7.57 7.11
N ILE A 36 9.42 -8.25 7.47
CA ILE A 36 10.59 -8.42 6.59
C ILE A 36 10.21 -9.23 5.33
N ALA A 37 9.47 -10.34 5.49
CA ALA A 37 9.01 -11.13 4.37
C ALA A 37 8.13 -10.30 3.41
N CYS A 38 7.24 -9.46 3.92
CA CYS A 38 6.46 -8.53 3.11
C CYS A 38 7.32 -7.52 2.35
N ILE A 39 8.33 -6.92 2.98
CA ILE A 39 9.25 -5.99 2.31
C ILE A 39 9.97 -6.71 1.15
N VAL A 40 10.57 -7.85 1.43
CA VAL A 40 11.32 -8.62 0.43
C VAL A 40 10.40 -9.06 -0.72
N LEU A 41 9.21 -9.58 -0.42
CA LEU A 41 8.22 -9.97 -1.43
C LEU A 41 7.68 -8.78 -2.24
N THR A 42 7.66 -7.58 -1.66
CA THR A 42 7.26 -6.36 -2.38
C THR A 42 8.30 -5.99 -3.43
N PHE A 43 9.59 -6.10 -3.12
CA PHE A 43 10.68 -5.81 -4.06
C PHE A 43 10.96 -6.93 -5.07
N VAL A 44 10.74 -8.20 -4.69
CA VAL A 44 11.04 -9.36 -5.56
C VAL A 44 9.88 -9.69 -6.51
N CYS A 45 8.63 -9.63 -6.03
CA CYS A 45 7.46 -10.04 -6.81
C CYS A 45 6.36 -8.98 -6.90
N GLY A 46 6.44 -7.86 -6.18
CA GLY A 46 5.34 -6.89 -6.04
C GLY A 46 4.16 -7.39 -5.19
N ILE A 47 4.06 -8.70 -4.94
CA ILE A 47 2.97 -9.36 -4.21
C ILE A 47 3.01 -9.04 -2.71
N GLY A 48 4.18 -8.65 -2.17
CA GLY A 48 4.29 -8.30 -0.76
C GLY A 48 3.36 -7.17 -0.31
N SER A 49 3.00 -6.26 -1.23
CA SER A 49 2.00 -5.21 -0.97
C SER A 49 0.60 -5.77 -0.70
N ILE A 50 0.20 -6.83 -1.41
CA ILE A 50 -1.09 -7.51 -1.24
C ILE A 50 -1.11 -8.26 0.09
N ILE A 51 -0.03 -8.93 0.46
CA ILE A 51 0.06 -9.65 1.74
C ILE A 51 -0.02 -8.66 2.90
N ALA A 52 0.69 -7.54 2.81
CA ALA A 52 0.57 -6.46 3.78
C ALA A 52 -0.86 -5.89 3.84
N PHE A 53 -1.52 -5.75 2.69
CA PHE A 53 -2.90 -5.28 2.61
C PHE A 53 -3.89 -6.26 3.28
N VAL A 54 -3.78 -7.56 3.03
CA VAL A 54 -4.66 -8.54 3.69
C VAL A 54 -4.41 -8.56 5.20
N TRP A 55 -3.14 -8.56 5.61
CA TRP A 55 -2.78 -8.58 7.02
C TRP A 55 -3.24 -7.32 7.76
N GLY A 56 -3.03 -6.14 7.17
CA GLY A 56 -3.48 -4.89 7.77
C GLY A 56 -5.00 -4.83 7.91
N TRP A 57 -5.77 -5.49 7.03
CA TRP A 57 -7.22 -5.59 7.20
C TRP A 57 -7.61 -6.53 8.33
N MET A 58 -6.91 -7.66 8.45
CA MET A 58 -7.18 -8.66 9.46
C MET A 58 -6.81 -8.20 10.88
N ASN A 59 -5.76 -7.39 11.02
CA ASN A 59 -5.18 -7.08 12.33
C ASN A 59 -5.28 -5.60 12.71
N THR A 60 -5.05 -4.69 11.76
CA THR A 60 -5.07 -3.25 12.01
C THR A 60 -6.48 -2.67 11.83
N GLY A 61 -7.31 -3.26 10.95
CA GLY A 61 -8.77 -3.03 10.87
C GLY A 61 -9.24 -1.57 10.79
N GLY A 62 -8.34 -0.63 10.48
CA GLY A 62 -8.45 0.75 10.92
C GLY A 62 -8.54 1.77 9.80
N LYS A 63 -8.57 3.06 10.19
CA LYS A 63 -8.63 4.21 9.27
C LYS A 63 -7.56 4.16 8.18
N VAL A 64 -6.36 3.65 8.50
CA VAL A 64 -5.24 3.53 7.55
C VAL A 64 -5.58 2.63 6.36
N MET A 65 -6.29 1.52 6.61
CA MET A 65 -6.67 0.57 5.55
C MET A 65 -7.84 1.08 4.73
N VAL A 66 -8.80 1.80 5.33
CA VAL A 66 -9.84 2.52 4.60
C VAL A 66 -9.21 3.53 3.64
N THR A 67 -8.29 4.36 4.15
CA THR A 67 -7.56 5.34 3.33
C THR A 67 -6.78 4.67 2.21
N TRP A 68 -6.08 3.58 2.48
CA TRP A 68 -5.30 2.86 1.46
C TRP A 68 -6.19 2.29 0.35
N THR A 69 -7.34 1.71 0.72
CA THR A 69 -8.33 1.17 -0.24
C THR A 69 -8.93 2.29 -1.09
N MET A 70 -9.26 3.44 -0.49
CA MET A 70 -9.79 4.60 -1.22
C MET A 70 -8.78 5.20 -2.20
N ILE A 71 -7.50 5.24 -1.84
CA ILE A 71 -6.41 5.66 -2.75
C ILE A 71 -6.30 4.68 -3.91
N TRP A 72 -6.36 3.37 -3.64
CA TRP A 72 -6.34 2.36 -4.70
C TRP A 72 -7.53 2.51 -5.67
N ILE A 73 -8.73 2.71 -5.14
CA ILE A 73 -9.94 2.95 -5.95
C ILE A 73 -9.78 4.23 -6.78
N ALA A 74 -9.27 5.31 -6.19
CA ALA A 74 -9.01 6.56 -6.91
C ALA A 74 -7.95 6.38 -8.02
N SER A 75 -6.89 5.61 -7.77
CA SER A 75 -5.87 5.26 -8.77
C SER A 75 -6.46 4.48 -9.93
N VAL A 76 -7.30 3.47 -9.64
CA VAL A 76 -7.95 2.65 -10.68
C VAL A 76 -8.93 3.50 -11.48
N LEU A 77 -9.70 4.37 -10.83
CA LEU A 77 -10.62 5.28 -11.51
C LEU A 77 -9.88 6.23 -12.43
N ALA A 78 -8.79 6.86 -11.95
CA ALA A 78 -7.96 7.74 -12.77
C ALA A 78 -7.39 7.00 -14.00
N ALA A 79 -6.88 5.77 -13.80
CA ALA A 79 -6.36 4.93 -14.87
C ALA A 79 -7.44 4.53 -15.89
N VAL A 80 -8.64 4.17 -15.43
CA VAL A 80 -9.77 3.79 -16.30
C VAL A 80 -10.34 5.01 -17.04
N SER A 81 -10.35 6.19 -16.42
CA SER A 81 -10.81 7.43 -17.06
C SER A 81 -9.84 7.99 -18.10
N GLY A 82 -8.63 7.44 -18.23
CA GLY A 82 -7.66 7.82 -19.25
C GLY A 82 -7.17 9.28 -19.16
N PHE A 83 -7.16 9.85 -17.95
CA PHE A 83 -6.65 11.20 -17.65
C PHE A 83 -5.29 11.16 -16.95
#